data_AF-A0A2E0FH78-F1
#
_entry.id   AF-A0A2E0FH78-F1
#
_cell.length_a   1.000
_cell.length_b   1.000
_cell.length_c   1.000
_cell.angle_alpha   90.00
_cell.angle_beta   90.00
_cell.angle_gamma   90.00
#
_symmetry.space_group_name_H-M   'P 1'
#
loop_
_entity.id
_entity.type
_entity.pdbx_description
1 polymer ?
#
loop_
_entity_poly.entity_id
_entity_poly.type
_entity_poly.pdbx_seq_one_letter_code
_entity_poly.pdbx_strand_id
1 'polypeptide(L)'
;MPCLGFNIPAFKYCPAAQVMARIKDKAKKFICDACYACKGFYMFANVKQSLQDKATFVTKSLHQDNGQSFVDEISKQITKKYFDKQGNKKVLKNVDTNLFRVHDSGDLFSPKYIEAWIKICQNFPSIRFWFPTREWVRDSQLPSLKKLASLKNVCLKPSALYVDEPAPKIDGLDSGTAVYSSKEKAEQDGHFVCPATYVKDENGKILATCAAHNCKLCFIKGCKKDIAYLAH
;
A
#
# COMPACT_ATOMS: atom_id res chain seq x y z
N MET A 1 -0.64 -8.40 -6.48
CA MET A 1 0.05 -9.20 -5.44
C MET A 1 -0.84 -10.37 -5.05
N PRO A 2 -0.29 -11.53 -4.65
CA PRO A 2 -1.09 -12.72 -4.33
C PRO A 2 -1.67 -12.63 -2.91
N CYS A 3 -2.38 -11.57 -2.57
CA CYS A 3 -2.99 -11.38 -1.24
C CYS A 3 -4.25 -10.52 -1.36
N LEU A 4 -5.12 -10.55 -0.34
CA LEU A 4 -6.21 -9.57 -0.25
C LEU A 4 -5.66 -8.21 0.21
N GLY A 5 -6.51 -7.20 0.08
CA GLY A 5 -6.21 -5.87 0.57
C GLY A 5 -7.44 -5.03 0.84
N PHE A 6 -7.20 -3.83 1.38
CA PHE A 6 -8.24 -2.84 1.64
C PHE A 6 -7.86 -1.50 1.02
N ASN A 7 -8.81 -0.92 0.28
CA ASN A 7 -8.58 0.28 -0.53
C ASN A 7 -9.68 1.30 -0.29
N ILE A 8 -9.30 2.57 -0.39
CA ILE A 8 -10.18 3.73 -0.41
C ILE A 8 -9.83 4.61 -1.63
N PRO A 9 -10.64 5.63 -1.98
CA PRO A 9 -10.38 6.44 -3.16
C PRO A 9 -9.05 7.22 -3.05
N ALA A 10 -8.20 7.13 -4.07
CA ALA A 10 -6.91 7.81 -4.08
C ALA A 10 -7.05 9.35 -4.08
N PHE A 11 -7.92 9.92 -4.93
CA PHE A 11 -8.02 11.38 -5.12
C PHE A 11 -8.27 12.17 -3.84
N LYS A 12 -9.12 11.63 -2.94
CA LYS A 12 -9.50 12.33 -1.71
C LYS A 12 -8.58 11.98 -0.53
N TYR A 13 -8.00 10.78 -0.51
CA TYR A 13 -7.34 10.23 0.67
C TYR A 13 -5.86 9.89 0.47
N CYS A 14 -5.24 10.22 -0.66
CA CYS A 14 -3.79 10.09 -0.89
C CYS A 14 -3.12 11.47 -0.96
N PRO A 15 -2.03 11.73 -0.21
CA PRO A 15 -1.32 13.02 -0.23
C PRO A 15 -0.82 13.36 -1.62
N ALA A 16 -0.24 12.40 -2.35
CA ALA A 16 0.30 12.68 -3.67
C ALA A 16 -0.78 13.08 -4.67
N ALA A 17 -2.00 12.53 -4.56
CA ALA A 17 -3.12 12.97 -5.37
C ALA A 17 -3.60 14.39 -4.97
N GLN A 18 -3.56 14.72 -3.69
CA GLN A 18 -3.90 16.06 -3.19
C GLN A 18 -2.85 17.11 -3.58
N VAL A 19 -1.56 16.75 -3.52
CA VAL A 19 -0.42 17.59 -3.94
C VAL A 19 -0.50 17.82 -5.45
N MET A 20 -0.79 16.78 -6.24
CA MET A 20 -1.07 16.90 -7.67
C MET A 20 -2.18 17.88 -8.01
N ALA A 21 -3.29 17.84 -7.28
CA ALA A 21 -4.39 18.76 -7.52
C ALA A 21 -4.01 20.23 -7.24
N ARG A 22 -2.97 20.48 -6.45
CA ARG A 22 -2.53 21.82 -6.03
C ARG A 22 -1.33 22.34 -6.82
N ILE A 23 -0.46 21.46 -7.33
CA ILE A 23 0.76 21.83 -8.06
C ILE A 23 0.51 21.71 -9.58
N LYS A 24 0.47 22.85 -10.28
CA LYS A 24 0.38 22.92 -11.76
C LYS A 24 1.76 22.93 -12.43
N ASP A 25 2.79 22.38 -11.78
CA ASP A 25 4.13 22.36 -12.34
C ASP A 25 4.29 21.18 -13.31
N LYS A 26 4.38 21.49 -14.60
CA LYS A 26 4.56 20.51 -15.70
C LYS A 26 5.98 19.96 -15.78
N ALA A 27 6.94 20.52 -15.02
CA ALA A 27 8.36 20.13 -15.10
C ALA A 27 8.68 18.82 -14.36
N LYS A 28 7.85 18.40 -13.38
CA LYS A 28 8.04 17.14 -12.65
C LYS A 28 6.90 16.18 -12.93
N LYS A 29 7.24 14.95 -13.34
CA LYS A 29 6.27 13.87 -13.54
C LYS A 29 5.96 13.24 -12.19
N PHE A 30 4.79 13.50 -11.65
CA PHE A 30 4.38 12.89 -10.41
C PHE A 30 4.01 11.44 -10.67
N ILE A 31 4.25 10.57 -9.68
CA ILE A 31 3.82 9.16 -9.80
C ILE A 31 2.30 9.08 -9.99
N CYS A 32 1.56 10.02 -9.41
CA CYS A 32 0.13 10.15 -9.56
C CYS A 32 -0.34 10.40 -11.00
N ASP A 33 0.48 10.99 -11.87
CA ASP A 33 0.16 11.15 -13.31
C ASP A 33 0.03 9.80 -14.02
N ALA A 34 0.81 8.82 -13.59
CA ALA A 34 0.80 7.46 -14.12
C ALA A 34 0.15 6.45 -13.16
N CYS A 35 -0.39 6.90 -12.03
CA CYS A 35 -0.90 6.01 -10.99
C CYS A 35 -2.13 5.26 -11.50
N TYR A 36 -2.03 3.93 -11.50
CA TYR A 36 -3.12 3.05 -11.93
C TYR A 36 -4.39 3.24 -11.08
N ALA A 37 -4.28 3.68 -9.83
CA ALA A 37 -5.44 3.95 -8.96
C ALA A 37 -6.26 5.17 -9.43
N CYS A 38 -5.69 6.01 -10.30
CA CYS A 38 -6.36 7.15 -10.93
C CYS A 38 -6.73 6.86 -12.40
N LYS A 39 -6.55 5.63 -12.88
CA LYS A 39 -6.73 5.20 -14.28
C LYS A 39 -7.40 3.82 -14.36
N GLY A 40 -7.69 3.35 -15.58
CA GLY A 40 -8.13 1.97 -15.84
C GLY A 40 -9.36 1.53 -15.03
N PHE A 41 -9.32 0.30 -14.50
CA PHE A 41 -10.44 -0.32 -13.79
C PHE A 41 -10.91 0.46 -12.53
N TYR A 42 -10.02 1.24 -11.90
CA TYR A 42 -10.40 2.10 -10.76
C TYR A 42 -11.30 3.26 -11.15
N MET A 43 -11.42 3.54 -12.45
CA MET A 43 -12.28 4.60 -12.98
C MET A 43 -13.70 4.14 -13.29
N PHE A 44 -13.96 2.82 -13.28
CA PHE A 44 -15.29 2.27 -13.50
C PHE A 44 -16.25 2.72 -12.39
N ALA A 45 -17.46 3.12 -12.78
CA ALA A 45 -18.40 3.78 -11.87
C ALA A 45 -18.72 2.94 -10.63
N ASN A 46 -18.92 1.63 -10.81
CA ASN A 46 -19.16 0.68 -9.72
C ASN A 46 -17.96 0.55 -8.76
N VAL A 47 -16.72 0.56 -9.28
CA VAL A 47 -15.50 0.48 -8.46
C VAL A 47 -15.33 1.77 -7.66
N LYS A 48 -15.49 2.93 -8.29
CA LYS A 48 -15.46 4.23 -7.61
C LYS A 48 -16.48 4.32 -6.50
N GLN A 49 -17.72 3.93 -6.79
CA GLN A 49 -18.79 3.95 -5.79
C GLN A 49 -18.44 3.05 -4.61
N SER A 50 -17.99 1.82 -4.87
CA SER A 50 -17.59 0.89 -3.80
C SER A 50 -16.44 1.43 -2.94
N LEU A 51 -15.44 2.08 -3.53
CA LEU A 51 -14.35 2.72 -2.77
C LEU A 51 -14.88 3.90 -1.96
N GLN A 52 -15.77 4.72 -2.53
CA GLN A 52 -16.37 5.85 -1.85
C GLN A 52 -17.23 5.39 -0.66
N ASP A 53 -18.02 4.33 -0.81
CA ASP A 53 -18.83 3.77 0.27
C ASP A 53 -17.95 3.28 1.43
N LYS A 54 -16.83 2.59 1.13
CA LYS A 54 -15.83 2.20 2.14
C LYS A 54 -15.27 3.42 2.86
N ALA A 55 -14.90 4.47 2.13
CA ALA A 55 -14.36 5.67 2.74
C ALA A 55 -15.39 6.42 3.60
N THR A 56 -16.64 6.47 3.16
CA THR A 56 -17.77 7.02 3.93
C THR A 56 -17.97 6.24 5.22
N PHE A 57 -17.99 4.90 5.15
CA PHE A 57 -18.08 4.03 6.32
C PHE A 57 -16.93 4.25 7.31
N VAL A 58 -15.69 4.25 6.82
CA VAL A 58 -14.49 4.53 7.63
C VAL A 58 -14.63 5.88 8.32
N THR A 59 -14.91 6.94 7.56
CA THR A 59 -15.01 8.31 8.10
C THR A 59 -16.11 8.41 9.16
N LYS A 60 -17.27 7.81 8.90
CA LYS A 60 -18.39 7.74 9.85
C LYS A 60 -17.96 7.06 11.15
N SER A 61 -17.31 5.90 11.08
CA SER A 61 -16.80 5.19 12.27
C SER A 61 -15.78 6.04 13.02
N LEU A 62 -14.77 6.61 12.34
CA LEU A 62 -13.76 7.47 12.98
C LEU A 62 -14.38 8.66 13.74
N HIS A 63 -15.52 9.17 13.28
CA HIS A 63 -16.23 10.29 13.90
C HIS A 63 -17.13 9.84 15.05
N GLN A 64 -17.87 8.74 14.89
CA GLN A 64 -18.92 8.33 15.83
C GLN A 64 -18.39 7.47 16.98
N ASP A 65 -17.42 6.60 16.72
CA ASP A 65 -16.95 5.60 17.68
C ASP A 65 -15.42 5.47 17.72
N ASN A 66 -14.71 6.52 17.27
CA ASN A 66 -13.25 6.54 17.17
C ASN A 66 -12.68 5.35 16.36
N GLY A 67 -13.44 4.87 15.38
CA GLY A 67 -12.98 3.83 14.44
C GLY A 67 -13.33 2.41 14.85
N GLN A 68 -14.06 2.19 15.95
CA GLN A 68 -14.33 0.84 16.46
C GLN A 68 -15.17 0.01 15.48
N SER A 69 -16.26 0.55 14.92
CA SER A 69 -17.04 -0.15 13.89
C SER A 69 -16.19 -0.57 12.68
N PHE A 70 -15.24 0.28 12.26
CA PHE A 70 -14.32 -0.05 11.19
C PHE A 70 -13.36 -1.19 11.57
N VAL A 71 -12.78 -1.13 12.78
CA VAL A 71 -11.91 -2.20 13.30
C VAL A 71 -12.65 -3.53 13.35
N ASP A 72 -13.88 -3.53 13.85
CA ASP A 72 -14.69 -4.74 14.03
C ASP A 72 -15.07 -5.35 12.67
N GLU A 73 -15.54 -4.53 11.73
CA GLU A 73 -15.96 -5.03 10.42
C GLU A 73 -14.76 -5.53 9.61
N ILE A 74 -13.61 -4.84 9.61
CA ILE A 74 -12.41 -5.35 8.94
C ILE A 74 -11.91 -6.63 9.59
N SER A 75 -11.88 -6.68 10.92
CA SER A 75 -11.44 -7.89 11.63
C SER A 75 -12.35 -9.07 11.30
N LYS A 76 -13.67 -8.87 11.30
CA LYS A 76 -14.65 -9.88 10.89
C LYS A 76 -14.43 -10.36 9.46
N GLN A 77 -14.17 -9.46 8.51
CA GLN A 77 -13.94 -9.82 7.11
C GLN A 77 -12.63 -10.58 6.91
N ILE A 78 -11.55 -10.14 7.58
CA ILE A 78 -10.27 -10.86 7.58
C ILE A 78 -10.46 -12.25 8.18
N THR A 79 -11.09 -12.37 9.36
CA THR A 79 -11.39 -13.66 10.00
C THR A 79 -12.16 -14.58 9.04
N LYS A 80 -13.27 -14.09 8.48
CA LYS A 80 -14.11 -14.86 7.56
C LYS A 80 -13.35 -15.34 6.32
N LYS A 81 -12.46 -14.51 5.77
CA LYS A 81 -11.73 -14.83 4.53
C LYS A 81 -10.50 -15.67 4.77
N TYR A 82 -9.73 -15.40 5.82
CA TYR A 82 -8.42 -16.00 6.04
C TYR A 82 -8.44 -17.21 6.96
N PHE A 83 -9.46 -17.37 7.79
CA PHE A 83 -9.50 -18.42 8.81
C PHE A 83 -10.71 -19.33 8.66
N ASP A 84 -10.53 -20.61 8.97
CA ASP A 84 -11.61 -21.60 9.07
C ASP A 84 -12.34 -21.49 10.43
N LYS A 85 -13.29 -22.40 10.68
CA LYS A 85 -14.08 -22.38 11.93
C LYS A 85 -13.24 -22.76 13.16
N GLN A 86 -12.09 -23.40 12.95
CA GLN A 86 -11.16 -23.86 13.96
C GLN A 86 -10.06 -22.82 14.23
N GLY A 87 -10.03 -21.71 13.49
CA GLY A 87 -9.02 -20.66 13.61
C GLY A 87 -7.73 -20.94 12.85
N ASN A 88 -7.68 -21.96 11.97
CA ASN A 88 -6.53 -22.20 11.12
C ASN A 88 -6.59 -21.32 9.87
N LYS A 89 -5.43 -20.94 9.34
CA LYS A 89 -5.36 -20.21 8.06
C LYS A 89 -5.85 -21.09 6.92
N LYS A 90 -6.79 -20.58 6.13
CA LYS A 90 -7.28 -21.20 4.91
C LYS A 90 -6.19 -21.23 3.85
N VAL A 91 -6.16 -22.33 3.10
CA VAL A 91 -5.44 -22.42 1.83
C VAL A 91 -6.39 -21.94 0.73
N LEU A 92 -6.04 -20.83 0.08
CA LEU A 92 -6.85 -20.20 -0.96
C LEU A 92 -6.12 -20.20 -2.30
N LYS A 93 -6.85 -20.42 -3.38
CA LYS A 93 -6.29 -20.31 -4.74
C LYS A 93 -5.84 -18.88 -5.00
N ASN A 94 -4.58 -18.71 -5.39
CA ASN A 94 -3.95 -17.42 -5.75
C ASN A 94 -3.92 -16.36 -4.63
N VAL A 95 -4.15 -16.75 -3.37
CA VAL A 95 -4.15 -15.83 -2.22
C VAL A 95 -3.31 -16.43 -1.10
N ASP A 96 -2.23 -15.75 -0.74
CA ASP A 96 -1.41 -16.03 0.44
C ASP A 96 -2.05 -15.40 1.67
N THR A 97 -2.67 -16.23 2.51
CA THR A 97 -3.33 -15.82 3.76
C THR A 97 -2.36 -15.45 4.88
N ASN A 98 -1.05 -15.47 4.62
CA ASN A 98 -0.04 -14.89 5.52
C ASN A 98 0.19 -13.39 5.26
N LEU A 99 -0.31 -12.86 4.15
CA LEU A 99 -0.03 -11.50 3.68
C LEU A 99 -1.32 -10.69 3.57
N PHE A 100 -1.25 -9.40 3.88
CA PHE A 100 -2.34 -8.47 3.64
C PHE A 100 -1.79 -7.13 3.19
N ARG A 101 -2.24 -6.63 2.03
CA ARG A 101 -1.82 -5.33 1.53
C ARG A 101 -2.83 -4.27 1.93
N VAL A 102 -2.42 -3.28 2.69
CA VAL A 102 -3.25 -2.11 2.96
C VAL A 102 -2.92 -1.05 1.94
N HIS A 103 -3.93 -0.67 1.16
CA HIS A 103 -3.89 0.36 0.12
C HIS A 103 -3.04 -0.01 -1.09
N ASP A 104 -3.74 -0.48 -2.12
CA ASP A 104 -3.34 -0.29 -3.51
C ASP A 104 -3.86 1.03 -4.09
N SER A 105 -4.86 1.64 -3.42
CA SER A 105 -5.47 2.94 -3.69
C SER A 105 -5.85 3.57 -2.36
N GLY A 106 -5.67 4.89 -2.26
CA GLY A 106 -5.81 5.63 -1.02
C GLY A 106 -4.53 5.62 -0.19
N ASP A 107 -4.59 6.23 0.99
CA ASP A 107 -3.46 6.27 1.94
C ASP A 107 -3.97 6.50 3.38
N LEU A 108 -3.04 6.50 4.34
CA LEU A 108 -3.30 6.66 5.78
C LEU A 108 -3.67 8.11 6.14
N PHE A 109 -4.87 8.56 5.77
CA PHE A 109 -5.25 9.97 5.73
C PHE A 109 -5.47 10.73 7.06
N SER A 110 -5.39 10.06 8.22
CA SER A 110 -5.49 10.74 9.54
C SER A 110 -4.86 9.91 10.67
N PRO A 111 -4.41 10.54 11.78
CA PRO A 111 -3.95 9.82 12.97
C PRO A 111 -4.97 8.81 13.52
N LYS A 112 -6.26 9.20 13.60
CA LYS A 112 -7.33 8.29 14.06
C LYS A 112 -7.44 7.05 13.16
N TYR A 113 -7.26 7.21 11.86
CA TYR A 113 -7.29 6.10 10.91
C TYR A 113 -6.09 5.17 11.07
N ILE A 114 -4.90 5.73 11.32
CA ILE A 114 -3.69 4.96 11.61
C ILE A 114 -3.86 4.16 12.91
N GLU A 115 -4.43 4.75 13.95
CA GLU A 115 -4.73 4.06 15.22
C GLU A 115 -5.72 2.90 15.03
N ALA A 116 -6.72 3.05 14.16
CA ALA A 116 -7.62 1.94 13.81
C ALA A 116 -6.86 0.79 13.12
N TRP A 117 -5.95 1.10 12.20
CA TRP A 117 -5.08 0.09 11.58
C TRP A 117 -4.12 -0.59 12.56
N ILE A 118 -3.60 0.13 13.55
CA ILE A 118 -2.80 -0.44 14.63
C ILE A 118 -3.59 -1.54 15.35
N LYS A 119 -4.84 -1.24 15.76
CA LYS A 119 -5.73 -2.23 16.40
C LYS A 119 -5.95 -3.46 15.51
N ILE A 120 -6.25 -3.24 14.22
CA ILE A 120 -6.44 -4.34 13.26
C ILE A 120 -5.17 -5.20 13.15
N CYS A 121 -4.00 -4.59 13.02
CA CYS A 121 -2.74 -5.34 12.90
C CYS A 121 -2.43 -6.15 14.18
N GLN A 122 -2.76 -5.60 15.35
CA GLN A 122 -2.62 -6.29 16.64
C GLN A 122 -3.57 -7.49 16.78
N ASN A 123 -4.78 -7.42 16.20
CA ASN A 123 -5.73 -8.54 16.19
C ASN A 123 -5.23 -9.73 15.37
N PHE A 124 -4.30 -9.53 14.43
CA PHE A 124 -3.82 -10.56 13.52
C PHE A 124 -2.28 -10.68 13.52
N PRO A 125 -1.66 -11.08 14.64
CA PRO A 125 -0.20 -11.15 14.75
C PRO A 125 0.45 -12.16 13.78
N SER A 126 -0.32 -13.13 13.28
CA SER A 126 0.14 -14.12 12.31
C SER A 126 0.12 -13.63 10.86
N ILE A 127 -0.52 -12.49 10.56
CA ILE A 127 -0.59 -11.89 9.22
C ILE A 127 0.45 -10.78 9.12
N ARG A 128 1.24 -10.77 8.04
CA ARG A 128 2.13 -9.66 7.69
C ARG A 128 1.38 -8.62 6.88
N PHE A 129 1.28 -7.42 7.41
CA PHE A 129 0.66 -6.28 6.75
C PHE A 129 1.71 -5.43 6.05
N TRP A 130 1.45 -5.08 4.79
CA TRP A 130 2.27 -4.12 4.05
C TRP A 130 1.47 -2.87 3.72
N PHE A 131 2.08 -1.72 4.00
CA PHE A 131 1.54 -0.39 3.76
C PHE A 131 2.57 0.41 2.93
N PRO A 132 2.37 0.61 1.63
CA PRO A 132 3.02 1.70 0.91
C PRO A 132 2.33 3.02 1.31
N THR A 133 3.09 4.02 1.73
CA THR A 133 2.52 5.30 2.16
C THR A 133 3.32 6.50 1.69
N ARG A 134 2.64 7.61 1.42
CA ARG A 134 3.22 8.94 1.19
C ARG A 134 2.88 9.92 2.29
N GLU A 135 2.24 9.44 3.35
CA GLU A 135 1.77 10.24 4.48
C GLU A 135 2.88 10.76 5.38
N TRP A 136 4.11 10.30 5.16
CA TRP A 136 5.32 10.84 5.78
C TRP A 136 5.54 12.32 5.44
N VAL A 137 4.91 12.85 4.39
CA VAL A 137 4.95 14.28 4.05
C VAL A 137 4.17 15.16 5.04
N ARG A 138 3.34 14.55 5.90
CA ARG A 138 2.56 15.25 6.93
C ARG A 138 3.16 14.96 8.30
N ASP A 139 3.89 15.93 8.84
CA ASP A 139 4.55 15.80 10.15
C ASP A 139 3.59 15.41 11.28
N SER A 140 2.36 15.92 11.22
CA SER A 140 1.30 15.58 12.19
C SER A 140 0.94 14.10 12.25
N GLN A 141 1.29 13.31 11.23
CA GLN A 141 1.04 11.87 11.18
C GLN A 141 2.26 11.02 11.53
N LEU A 142 3.48 11.58 11.48
CA LEU A 142 4.71 10.83 11.75
C LEU A 142 4.68 10.06 13.08
N PRO A 143 4.18 10.61 14.21
CA PRO A 143 4.09 9.85 15.46
C PRO A 143 3.25 8.58 15.32
N SER A 144 2.07 8.66 14.71
CA SER A 144 1.20 7.50 14.48
C SER A 144 1.78 6.53 13.46
N LEU A 145 2.45 7.03 12.41
CA LEU A 145 3.14 6.18 11.42
C LEU A 145 4.27 5.38 12.07
N LYS A 146 5.12 6.03 12.89
CA LYS A 146 6.19 5.35 13.64
C LYS A 146 5.60 4.32 14.61
N LYS A 147 4.49 4.65 15.28
CA LYS A 147 3.79 3.69 16.15
C LYS A 147 3.29 2.47 15.36
N LEU A 148 2.67 2.66 14.20
CA LEU A 148 2.24 1.57 13.32
C LEU A 148 3.43 0.74 12.83
N ALA A 149 4.51 1.41 12.40
CA ALA A 149 5.75 0.77 11.96
C ALA A 149 6.46 0.02 13.09
N SER A 150 6.21 0.32 14.37
CA SER A 150 6.82 -0.42 15.48
C SER A 150 6.29 -1.87 15.61
N LEU A 151 5.13 -2.18 15.03
CA LEU A 151 4.54 -3.51 15.11
C LEU A 151 5.38 -4.53 14.31
N LYS A 152 5.65 -5.70 14.93
CA LYS A 152 6.49 -6.76 14.34
C LYS A 152 5.93 -7.34 13.05
N ASN A 153 4.61 -7.36 12.90
CA ASN A 153 3.91 -7.89 11.74
C ASN A 153 3.54 -6.81 10.70
N VAL A 154 4.06 -5.58 10.85
CA VAL A 154 3.83 -4.48 9.91
C VAL A 154 5.12 -4.13 9.16
N CYS A 155 4.99 -3.98 7.85
CA CYS A 155 5.99 -3.34 6.99
C CYS A 155 5.39 -2.04 6.44
N LEU A 156 5.89 -0.89 6.91
CA LEU A 156 5.41 0.44 6.51
C LEU A 156 6.49 1.12 5.67
N LYS A 157 6.30 1.15 4.35
CA LYS A 157 7.30 1.63 3.39
C LYS A 157 6.95 3.03 2.88
N PRO A 158 7.78 4.05 3.19
CA PRO A 158 7.57 5.39 2.67
C PRO A 158 7.86 5.39 1.17
N SER A 159 6.98 6.01 0.37
CA SER A 159 7.04 5.98 -1.09
C SER A 159 7.43 7.35 -1.64
N ALA A 160 8.26 7.39 -2.69
CA ALA A 160 8.62 8.61 -3.40
C ALA A 160 7.39 9.32 -3.99
N LEU A 161 7.49 10.63 -4.21
CA LEU A 161 6.39 11.44 -4.77
C LEU A 161 6.49 11.53 -6.29
N TYR A 162 7.71 11.60 -6.81
CA TYR A 162 8.00 11.81 -8.23
C TYR A 162 8.57 10.55 -8.88
N VAL A 163 8.41 10.45 -10.21
CA VAL A 163 9.09 9.44 -11.00
C VAL A 163 10.57 9.80 -11.09
N ASP A 164 11.45 8.77 -11.08
CA ASP A 164 12.92 8.92 -11.07
C ASP A 164 13.46 9.63 -9.82
N GLU A 165 12.73 9.54 -8.71
CA GLU A 165 13.19 10.02 -7.41
C GLU A 165 13.56 8.83 -6.51
N PRO A 166 14.73 8.87 -5.84
CA PRO A 166 15.09 7.89 -4.83
C PRO A 166 14.02 7.74 -3.76
N ALA A 167 13.83 6.51 -3.30
CA ALA A 167 12.93 6.23 -2.20
C ALA A 167 13.30 7.04 -0.94
N PRO A 168 12.32 7.64 -0.26
CA PRO A 168 12.57 8.46 0.92
C PRO A 168 13.05 7.61 2.10
N LYS A 169 13.98 8.16 2.89
CA LYS A 169 14.47 7.56 4.13
C LYS A 169 13.87 8.31 5.31
N ILE A 170 12.92 7.67 5.99
CA ILE A 170 12.21 8.26 7.12
C ILE A 170 12.57 7.46 8.38
N ASP A 171 13.11 8.14 9.39
CA ASP A 171 13.45 7.51 10.66
C ASP A 171 12.22 6.81 11.29
N GLY A 172 12.41 5.57 11.73
CA GLY A 172 11.36 4.72 12.30
C GLY A 172 10.44 4.02 11.30
N LEU A 173 10.65 4.17 9.98
CA LEU A 173 9.93 3.44 8.93
C LEU A 173 10.84 2.43 8.21
N ASP A 174 10.27 1.50 7.44
CA ASP A 174 11.02 0.51 6.66
C ASP A 174 11.67 1.12 5.39
N SER A 175 12.51 0.35 4.68
CA SER A 175 13.03 0.77 3.38
C SER A 175 11.92 1.19 2.43
N GLY A 176 12.17 2.28 1.71
CA GLY A 176 11.18 2.95 0.92
C GLY A 176 10.91 2.27 -0.41
N THR A 177 9.95 2.84 -1.14
CA THR A 177 9.67 2.46 -2.52
C THR A 177 9.67 3.65 -3.46
N ALA A 178 10.02 3.42 -4.71
CA ALA A 178 10.11 4.43 -5.75
C ALA A 178 9.59 3.90 -7.09
N VAL A 179 9.31 4.81 -8.01
CA VAL A 179 8.94 4.48 -9.38
C VAL A 179 9.94 5.13 -10.32
N TYR A 180 10.48 4.34 -11.25
CA TYR A 180 11.49 4.79 -12.21
C TYR A 180 11.02 4.57 -13.64
N SER A 181 11.49 5.43 -14.54
CA SER A 181 11.27 5.33 -15.99
C SER A 181 12.15 4.26 -16.64
N SER A 182 13.28 3.90 -16.02
CA SER A 182 14.19 2.87 -16.54
C SER A 182 14.86 2.08 -15.41
N LYS A 183 15.30 0.86 -15.73
CA LYS A 183 16.00 -0.03 -14.80
C LYS A 183 17.35 0.54 -14.39
N GLU A 184 18.07 1.12 -15.35
CA GLU A 184 19.42 1.65 -15.20
C GLU A 184 19.45 2.77 -14.16
N LYS A 185 18.50 3.71 -14.22
CA LYS A 185 18.37 4.79 -13.23
C LYS A 185 18.12 4.26 -11.82
N ALA A 186 17.21 3.30 -11.69
CA ALA A 186 16.90 2.69 -10.40
C ALA A 186 18.11 1.97 -9.80
N GLU A 187 18.87 1.25 -10.63
CA GLU A 187 20.08 0.54 -10.18
C GLU A 187 21.22 1.52 -9.83
N GLN A 188 21.36 2.63 -10.55
CA GLN A 188 22.30 3.71 -10.22
C GLN A 188 22.03 4.32 -8.84
N ASP A 189 20.76 4.47 -8.48
CA ASP A 189 20.34 4.95 -7.16
C ASP A 189 20.38 3.86 -6.07
N GLY A 190 20.79 2.64 -6.43
CA GLY A 190 20.98 1.52 -5.50
C GLY A 190 19.71 0.74 -5.16
N HIS A 191 18.61 0.95 -5.89
CA HIS A 191 17.33 0.26 -5.67
C HIS A 191 17.35 -1.17 -6.18
N PHE A 192 16.60 -2.03 -5.49
CA PHE A 192 16.22 -3.33 -6.04
C PHE A 192 15.03 -3.14 -7.00
N VAL A 193 15.25 -3.40 -8.28
CA VAL A 193 14.20 -3.29 -9.30
C VAL A 193 13.28 -4.51 -9.28
N CYS A 194 11.98 -4.27 -9.07
CA CYS A 194 10.98 -5.32 -8.96
C CYS A 194 10.87 -6.14 -10.27
N PRO A 195 11.14 -7.45 -10.26
CA PRO A 195 11.09 -8.28 -11.47
C PRO A 195 9.71 -8.35 -12.11
N ALA A 196 8.65 -8.17 -11.31
CA ALA A 196 7.28 -8.12 -11.81
C ALA A 196 6.98 -6.90 -12.71
N THR A 197 7.91 -5.97 -12.85
CA THR A 197 7.74 -4.77 -13.70
C THR A 197 8.52 -4.84 -15.02
N TYR A 198 9.37 -5.86 -15.24
CA TYR A 198 10.19 -5.93 -16.44
C TYR A 198 10.48 -7.33 -16.97
N VAL A 199 10.42 -8.37 -16.14
CA VAL A 199 10.72 -9.74 -16.59
C VAL A 199 9.58 -10.22 -17.48
N LYS A 200 9.94 -10.68 -18.69
CA LYS A 200 9.02 -11.22 -19.69
C LYS A 200 9.11 -12.74 -19.73
N ASP A 201 8.02 -13.40 -20.08
CA ASP A 201 8.01 -14.81 -20.44
C ASP A 201 8.61 -15.04 -21.84
N GLU A 202 8.70 -16.30 -22.24
CA GLU A 202 9.18 -16.74 -23.55
C GLU A 202 8.43 -16.12 -24.74
N ASN A 203 7.18 -15.68 -24.53
CA ASN A 203 6.33 -15.04 -25.54
C ASN A 203 6.44 -13.50 -25.49
N GLY A 204 7.36 -12.95 -24.70
CA GLY A 204 7.57 -11.51 -24.56
C GLY A 204 6.55 -10.80 -23.68
N LYS A 205 5.65 -11.53 -23.00
CA LYS A 205 4.64 -10.96 -22.10
C LYS A 205 5.23 -10.78 -20.70
N ILE A 206 5.02 -9.62 -20.09
CA ILE A 206 5.52 -9.34 -18.73
C ILE A 206 4.90 -10.31 -17.73
N LEU A 207 5.74 -11.03 -16.98
CA LEU A 207 5.39 -11.84 -15.82
C LEU A 207 5.04 -10.91 -14.65
N ALA A 208 3.87 -10.28 -14.73
CA ALA A 208 3.49 -9.13 -13.91
C ALA A 208 3.04 -9.47 -12.48
N THR A 209 3.49 -10.59 -11.91
CA THR A 209 3.04 -11.04 -10.58
C THR A 209 4.19 -11.41 -9.65
N CYS A 210 4.06 -11.05 -8.37
CA CYS A 210 5.04 -11.44 -7.34
C CYS A 210 5.15 -12.96 -7.18
N ALA A 211 4.05 -13.69 -7.45
CA ALA A 211 4.01 -15.15 -7.37
C ALA A 211 4.92 -15.81 -8.41
N ALA A 212 4.92 -15.30 -9.65
CA ALA A 212 5.80 -15.79 -10.71
C ALA A 212 7.29 -15.64 -10.37
N HIS A 213 7.64 -14.63 -9.55
CA HIS A 213 9.03 -14.32 -9.17
C HIS A 213 9.41 -14.80 -7.76
N ASN A 214 8.53 -15.53 -7.07
CA ASN A 214 8.69 -15.93 -5.68
C ASN A 214 9.21 -14.80 -4.75
N CYS A 215 8.76 -13.56 -4.99
CA CYS A 215 9.28 -12.37 -4.32
C CYS A 215 8.27 -11.82 -3.31
N LYS A 216 8.70 -11.62 -2.06
CA LYS A 216 7.89 -11.04 -0.99
C LYS A 216 8.51 -9.78 -0.38
N LEU A 217 9.47 -9.15 -1.05
CA LEU A 217 10.30 -8.06 -0.50
C LEU A 217 9.49 -6.89 0.07
N CYS A 218 8.34 -6.59 -0.52
CA CYS A 218 7.42 -5.55 -0.04
C CYS A 218 6.88 -5.83 1.38
N PHE A 219 6.77 -7.11 1.77
CA PHE A 219 6.27 -7.56 3.07
C PHE A 219 7.40 -7.89 4.06
N ILE A 220 8.66 -7.62 3.72
CA ILE A 220 9.81 -7.89 4.58
C ILE A 220 10.15 -6.63 5.37
N LYS A 221 9.88 -6.70 6.67
CA LYS A 221 10.30 -5.71 7.66
C LYS A 221 11.83 -5.68 7.77
N GLY A 222 12.41 -4.49 7.91
CA GLY A 222 13.86 -4.32 8.04
C GLY A 222 14.65 -4.66 6.78
N CYS A 223 14.00 -4.71 5.63
CA CYS A 223 14.69 -4.82 4.34
C CYS A 223 15.69 -3.65 4.21
N LYS A 224 16.93 -3.94 3.84
CA LYS A 224 18.00 -2.92 3.72
C LYS A 224 18.06 -2.23 2.35
N LYS A 225 17.34 -2.76 1.35
CA LYS A 225 17.28 -2.20 0.01
C LYS A 225 15.94 -1.53 -0.22
N ASP A 226 16.00 -0.34 -0.78
CA ASP A 226 14.82 0.33 -1.31
C ASP A 226 14.35 -0.38 -2.58
N ILE A 227 13.04 -0.32 -2.85
CA ILE A 227 12.41 -1.07 -3.95
C ILE A 227 12.00 -0.11 -5.05
N ALA A 228 12.42 -0.36 -6.29
CA ALA A 228 11.98 0.37 -7.47
C ALA A 228 10.96 -0.43 -8.28
N TYR A 229 9.92 0.24 -8.75
CA TYR A 229 8.99 -0.27 -9.75
C TYR A 229 9.19 0.48 -11.06
N LEU A 230 9.22 -0.20 -12.20
CA LEU A 230 9.27 0.50 -13.48
C LEU A 230 7.90 1.02 -13.87
N ALA A 231 7.87 2.26 -14.37
CA ALA A 231 6.69 2.83 -14.99
C ALA A 231 6.36 2.09 -16.30
N HIS A 232 5.07 1.83 -16.53
CA HIS A 232 4.55 1.26 -17.77
C HIS A 232 3.93 2.36 -18.65
#